data_AF-A0A285TRY4-F1
#
_entry.id   AF-A0A285TRY4-F1
#
_cell.length_a   1.000
_cell.length_b   1.000
_cell.length_c   1.000
_cell.angle_alpha   90.00
_cell.angle_beta   90.00
_cell.angle_gamma   90.00
#
_symmetry.space_group_name_H-M   'P 1'
#
loop_
_entity.id
_entity.type
_entity.pdbx_description
1 polymer ?
#
loop_
_entity_poly.entity_id
_entity_poly.type
_entity_poly.pdbx_seq_one_letter_code
_entity_poly.pdbx_strand_id
1 'polypeptide(L)'
;MIIAVDFDGTIVEHRYPQIGKEIPFAIATLKQLQAERHLLILWSVREGKLLEEAVEFCRKRGVEFYAVNANHPDEQVKPDMTSPCRKVKADLYIDDLNVGKLPDWGAIYEMIHNRWSYELYLNETHDFERSRKTSWWKKVSTRSLMYGALVKALGIFSKNCHPPPRCP
;
A
#
# COMPACT_ATOMS: atom_id res chain seq x y z
N MET A 1 -3.86 -9.45 15.85
CA MET A 1 -5.27 -9.25 15.47
C MET A 1 -5.71 -10.42 14.61
N ILE A 2 -7.02 -10.68 14.54
CA ILE A 2 -7.65 -11.50 13.51
C ILE A 2 -8.00 -10.58 12.35
N ILE A 3 -7.44 -10.84 11.17
CA ILE A 3 -7.63 -10.02 9.97
C ILE A 3 -8.29 -10.90 8.90
N ALA A 4 -9.48 -10.51 8.46
CA ALA A 4 -10.13 -11.09 7.29
C ALA A 4 -9.59 -10.42 6.03
N VAL A 5 -9.17 -11.21 5.05
CA VAL A 5 -8.55 -10.72 3.81
C VAL A 5 -9.29 -11.33 2.63
N ASP A 6 -9.86 -10.48 1.78
CA ASP A 6 -10.44 -10.88 0.50
C ASP A 6 -9.37 -11.36 -0.49
N PHE A 7 -9.77 -12.09 -1.54
CA PHE A 7 -8.89 -12.64 -2.56
C PHE A 7 -8.88 -11.82 -3.87
N ASP A 8 -10.03 -11.70 -4.55
CA ASP A 8 -10.14 -11.22 -5.93
C ASP A 8 -10.33 -9.71 -6.01
N GLY A 9 -9.28 -8.98 -6.36
CA GLY A 9 -9.22 -7.52 -6.27
C GLY A 9 -8.38 -7.06 -5.07
N THR A 10 -8.09 -7.96 -4.13
CA THR A 10 -7.37 -7.67 -2.88
C THR A 10 -5.96 -8.28 -2.86
N ILE A 11 -5.84 -9.61 -3.00
CA ILE A 11 -4.52 -10.30 -3.06
C ILE A 11 -4.04 -10.41 -4.51
N VAL A 12 -4.97 -10.68 -5.43
CA VAL A 12 -4.73 -10.77 -6.87
C VAL A 12 -5.63 -9.81 -7.63
N GLU A 13 -5.29 -9.48 -8.87
CA GLU A 13 -6.20 -8.75 -9.77
C GLU A 13 -7.54 -9.50 -9.90
N HIS A 14 -8.64 -8.75 -9.93
CA HIS A 14 -9.97 -9.34 -10.10
C HIS A 14 -10.11 -9.98 -11.49
N ARG A 15 -10.10 -11.33 -11.52
CA ARG A 15 -10.18 -12.16 -12.74
C ARG A 15 -11.09 -13.37 -12.55
N TYR A 16 -11.99 -13.34 -11.58
CA TYR A 16 -12.91 -14.44 -11.30
C TYR A 16 -13.63 -14.91 -12.59
N PRO A 17 -13.67 -16.23 -12.88
CA PRO A 17 -13.28 -17.34 -12.02
C PRO A 17 -11.78 -17.69 -12.02
N GLN A 18 -10.98 -17.14 -12.95
CA GLN A 18 -9.54 -17.35 -12.97
C GLN A 18 -8.84 -16.63 -11.82
N ILE A 19 -7.58 -17.00 -11.56
CA ILE A 19 -6.73 -16.28 -10.60
C ILE A 19 -5.95 -15.21 -11.37
N GLY A 20 -6.06 -13.96 -10.91
CA GLY A 20 -5.31 -12.84 -11.48
C GLY A 20 -3.84 -12.84 -11.12
N LYS A 21 -3.12 -11.82 -11.60
CA LYS A 21 -1.74 -11.56 -11.14
C LYS A 21 -1.78 -11.08 -9.70
N GLU A 22 -0.74 -11.41 -8.92
CA GLU A 22 -0.56 -10.85 -7.59
C GLU A 22 -0.59 -9.30 -7.64
N ILE A 23 -1.34 -8.68 -6.72
CA ILE A 23 -1.26 -7.24 -6.50
C ILE A 23 0.08 -6.92 -5.85
N PRO A 24 0.82 -5.88 -6.31
CA PRO A 24 2.16 -5.60 -5.80
C PRO A 24 2.24 -5.60 -4.27
N PHE A 25 3.21 -6.37 -3.76
CA PHE A 25 3.52 -6.55 -2.34
C PHE A 25 2.47 -7.28 -1.49
N ALA A 26 1.35 -7.75 -2.06
CA ALA A 26 0.29 -8.45 -1.30
C ALA A 26 0.84 -9.62 -0.48
N ILE A 27 1.52 -10.57 -1.14
CA ILE A 27 2.03 -11.76 -0.47
C ILE A 27 3.12 -11.39 0.54
N ALA A 28 4.01 -10.46 0.19
CA ALA A 28 5.08 -10.03 1.08
C ALA A 28 4.52 -9.40 2.37
N THR A 29 3.53 -8.52 2.25
CA THR A 29 2.87 -7.89 3.39
C THR A 29 2.12 -8.92 4.24
N LEU A 30 1.38 -9.84 3.64
CA LEU A 30 0.67 -10.89 4.40
C LEU A 30 1.64 -11.75 5.21
N LYS A 31 2.78 -12.15 4.64
CA LYS A 31 3.83 -12.87 5.37
C LYS A 31 4.39 -12.07 6.53
N GLN A 32 4.60 -10.77 6.33
CA GLN A 32 5.09 -9.89 7.39
C GLN A 32 4.07 -9.78 8.53
N LEU A 33 2.78 -9.63 8.21
CA LEU A 33 1.70 -9.63 9.21
C LEU A 33 1.65 -10.96 10.00
N GLN A 34 1.87 -12.10 9.35
CA GLN A 34 1.97 -13.39 10.04
C GLN A 34 3.18 -13.47 10.96
N ALA A 35 4.34 -12.96 10.51
CA ALA A 35 5.55 -12.89 11.33
C ALA A 35 5.34 -12.01 12.58
N GLU A 36 4.52 -10.96 12.46
CA GLU A 36 4.08 -10.09 13.56
C GLU A 36 2.95 -10.70 14.41
N ARG A 37 2.65 -11.99 14.22
CA ARG A 37 1.65 -12.80 14.94
C ARG A 37 0.20 -12.37 14.73
N HIS A 38 -0.13 -11.77 13.59
CA HIS A 38 -1.52 -11.62 13.17
C HIS A 38 -2.05 -12.96 12.65
N LEU A 39 -3.32 -13.24 12.96
CA LEU A 39 -4.03 -14.39 12.40
C LEU A 39 -4.78 -13.92 11.16
N LEU A 40 -4.51 -14.54 10.03
CA LEU A 40 -5.14 -14.20 8.76
C LEU A 40 -6.22 -15.21 8.43
N ILE A 41 -7.43 -14.72 8.14
CA ILE A 41 -8.53 -15.53 7.63
C ILE A 41 -8.73 -15.16 6.17
N LEU A 42 -8.68 -16.15 5.28
CA LEU A 42 -9.11 -15.94 3.89
C LEU A 42 -10.62 -15.77 3.90
N TRP A 43 -11.11 -14.62 3.44
CA TRP A 43 -12.51 -14.26 3.44
C TRP A 43 -12.96 -13.97 2.01
N SER A 44 -13.38 -15.02 1.29
CA SER A 44 -13.67 -14.95 -0.13
C SER A 44 -15.03 -15.56 -0.45
N VAL A 45 -15.69 -15.02 -1.47
CA VAL A 45 -16.89 -15.63 -2.06
C VAL A 45 -16.60 -16.90 -2.86
N ARG A 46 -15.33 -17.26 -3.08
CA ARG A 46 -14.95 -18.52 -3.73
C ARG A 46 -15.41 -19.71 -2.89
N GLU A 47 -15.86 -20.75 -3.57
CA GLU A 47 -16.31 -22.01 -2.96
C GLU A 47 -15.73 -23.23 -3.70
N GLY A 48 -15.73 -24.38 -3.02
CA GLY A 48 -15.27 -25.65 -3.56
C GLY A 48 -13.88 -25.56 -4.20
N LYS A 49 -13.75 -26.10 -5.42
CA LYS A 49 -12.47 -26.14 -6.15
C LYS A 49 -11.84 -24.77 -6.36
N LEU A 50 -12.64 -23.72 -6.58
CA LEU A 50 -12.10 -22.36 -6.78
C LEU A 50 -11.48 -21.81 -5.50
N LEU A 51 -12.06 -22.15 -4.35
CA LEU A 51 -11.51 -21.79 -3.04
C LEU A 51 -10.21 -22.55 -2.77
N GLU A 52 -10.18 -23.85 -3.07
CA GLU A 52 -8.97 -24.67 -2.96
C GLU A 52 -7.82 -24.10 -3.81
N GLU A 53 -8.10 -23.68 -5.05
CA GLU A 53 -7.13 -23.06 -5.94
C GLU A 53 -6.58 -21.74 -5.38
N ALA A 54 -7.43 -20.91 -4.76
CA ALA A 54 -7.02 -19.66 -4.12
C ALA A 54 -6.13 -19.91 -2.88
N VAL A 55 -6.50 -20.87 -2.03
CA VAL A 55 -5.69 -21.28 -0.88
C VAL A 55 -4.34 -21.82 -1.35
N GLU A 56 -4.33 -22.67 -2.39
CA GLU A 56 -3.11 -23.23 -2.98
C GLU A 56 -2.18 -22.15 -3.54
N PHE A 57 -2.75 -21.14 -4.21
CA PHE A 57 -2.00 -20.02 -4.77
C PHE A 57 -1.20 -19.29 -3.69
N CYS A 58 -1.82 -19.02 -2.55
CA CYS A 58 -1.18 -18.38 -1.39
C CYS A 58 -0.17 -19.30 -0.71
N ARG A 59 -0.53 -20.57 -0.49
CA ARG A 59 0.34 -21.54 0.21
C ARG A 59 1.65 -21.78 -0.53
N LYS A 60 1.60 -21.92 -1.86
CA LYS A 60 2.80 -22.06 -2.72
C LYS A 60 3.76 -20.87 -2.64
N ARG A 61 3.29 -19.71 -2.16
CA ARG A 61 4.08 -18.49 -1.97
C ARG A 61 4.44 -18.22 -0.50
N GLY A 62 4.08 -19.14 0.39
CA GLY A 62 4.40 -19.11 1.81
C GLY A 62 3.45 -18.28 2.66
N VAL A 63 2.18 -18.12 2.23
CA VAL A 63 1.09 -17.58 3.07
C VAL A 63 0.13 -18.71 3.39
N GLU A 64 0.02 -19.05 4.66
CA GLU A 64 -0.88 -20.10 5.16
C GLU A 64 -1.92 -19.51 6.10
N PHE A 65 -3.19 -19.54 5.71
CA PHE A 65 -4.26 -18.91 6.50
C PHE A 65 -4.57 -19.71 7.76
N TYR A 66 -4.90 -18.99 8.84
CA TYR A 66 -5.36 -19.57 10.09
C TYR A 66 -6.71 -20.29 9.92
N ALA A 67 -7.62 -19.70 9.14
CA ALA A 67 -8.87 -20.31 8.73
C ALA A 67 -9.29 -19.79 7.35
N VAL A 68 -10.22 -20.48 6.70
CA VAL A 68 -10.74 -20.11 5.37
C VAL A 68 -12.26 -20.07 5.46
N ASN A 69 -12.85 -18.89 5.22
CA ASN A 69 -14.29 -18.63 5.33
C ASN A 69 -14.92 -19.10 6.66
N ALA A 70 -14.13 -19.10 7.73
CA ALA A 70 -14.49 -19.61 9.05
C ALA A 70 -13.81 -18.80 10.16
N ASN A 71 -14.36 -18.82 11.38
CA ASN A 71 -13.77 -18.13 12.55
C ASN A 71 -12.66 -18.93 13.22
N HIS A 72 -12.67 -20.25 13.04
CA HIS A 72 -11.73 -21.18 13.64
C HIS A 72 -11.42 -22.30 12.64
N PRO A 73 -10.20 -22.86 12.60
CA PRO A 73 -9.85 -23.97 11.69
C PRO A 73 -10.75 -25.21 11.87
N ASP A 74 -11.26 -25.43 13.08
CA ASP A 74 -12.14 -26.56 13.40
C ASP A 74 -13.62 -26.32 13.05
N GLU A 75 -14.00 -25.12 12.62
CA GLU A 75 -15.39 -24.80 12.27
C GLU A 75 -15.75 -25.44 10.93
N GLN A 76 -16.57 -26.50 10.97
CA GLN A 76 -17.05 -27.17 9.78
C GLN A 76 -18.32 -26.51 9.26
N VAL A 77 -18.38 -26.29 7.95
CA VAL A 77 -19.63 -25.94 7.27
C VAL A 77 -20.57 -27.14 7.39
N LYS A 78 -21.70 -26.96 8.08
CA LYS A 78 -22.68 -28.03 8.24
C LYS A 78 -23.33 -28.39 6.89
N PRO A 79 -23.80 -29.64 6.71
CA PRO A 79 -24.43 -30.10 5.46
C PRO A 79 -25.68 -29.30 5.05
N ASP A 80 -26.33 -28.65 6.00
CA ASP A 80 -27.48 -27.77 5.77
C ASP A 80 -27.08 -26.33 5.41
N MET A 81 -25.80 -26.10 5.11
CA MET A 81 -25.19 -24.79 4.85
C MET A 81 -25.34 -23.78 5.99
N THR A 82 -25.75 -24.21 7.19
CA THR A 82 -25.73 -23.36 8.38
C THR A 82 -24.34 -23.40 9.02
N SER A 83 -23.48 -22.49 8.56
CA SER A 83 -22.29 -22.14 9.34
C SER A 83 -22.73 -21.53 10.69
N PRO A 84 -22.09 -21.86 11.83
CA PRO A 84 -22.38 -21.24 13.13
C PRO A 84 -22.32 -19.72 13.08
N CYS A 85 -21.52 -19.15 12.16
CA CYS A 85 -21.53 -17.73 11.83
C CYS A 85 -21.52 -17.51 10.32
N ARG A 86 -22.56 -16.82 9.79
CA ARG A 86 -22.64 -16.43 8.37
C ARG A 86 -21.55 -15.43 7.95
N LYS A 87 -21.04 -14.63 8.90
CA LYS A 87 -19.99 -13.62 8.69
C LYS A 87 -18.80 -13.95 9.58
N VAL A 88 -17.59 -13.97 9.02
CA VAL A 88 -16.36 -14.09 9.81
C VAL A 88 -16.27 -12.95 10.82
N LYS A 89 -15.94 -13.24 12.06
CA LYS A 89 -15.67 -12.29 13.14
C LYS A 89 -14.17 -11.96 13.15
N ALA A 90 -13.82 -10.84 12.53
CA ALA A 90 -12.46 -10.31 12.51
C ALA A 90 -12.37 -8.92 13.16
N ASP A 91 -11.15 -8.55 13.60
CA ASP A 91 -10.83 -7.21 14.10
C ASP A 91 -10.72 -6.20 12.94
N LEU A 92 -10.29 -6.66 11.77
CA LEU A 92 -10.07 -5.86 10.56
C LEU A 92 -10.46 -6.66 9.31
N TYR A 93 -11.02 -5.97 8.31
CA TYR A 93 -11.35 -6.52 7.00
C TYR A 93 -10.58 -5.75 5.93
N ILE A 94 -9.82 -6.47 5.11
CA ILE A 94 -9.07 -5.95 3.95
C ILE A 94 -9.79 -6.45 2.71
N ASP A 95 -10.41 -5.54 1.97
CA ASP A 95 -11.32 -5.85 0.86
C ASP A 95 -11.34 -4.68 -0.14
N ASP A 96 -11.25 -4.95 -1.44
CA ASP A 96 -11.22 -3.95 -2.51
C ASP A 96 -12.56 -3.22 -2.71
N LEU A 97 -13.66 -3.83 -2.28
CA LEU A 97 -15.01 -3.29 -2.32
C LEU A 97 -15.37 -2.49 -1.06
N ASN A 98 -14.44 -2.31 -0.12
CA ASN A 98 -14.65 -1.42 1.02
C ASN A 98 -14.89 0.03 0.59
N VAL A 99 -15.78 0.72 1.33
CA VAL A 99 -16.05 2.15 1.13
C VAL A 99 -14.75 2.94 1.30
N GLY A 100 -14.41 3.77 0.32
CA GLY A 100 -13.15 4.53 0.29
C GLY A 100 -12.05 3.91 -0.58
N LYS A 101 -12.30 2.71 -1.15
CA LYS A 101 -11.34 1.88 -1.89
C LYS A 101 -10.22 1.36 -1.00
N LEU A 102 -9.61 0.28 -1.45
CA LEU A 102 -8.44 -0.30 -0.80
C LEU A 102 -7.17 0.51 -1.18
N PRO A 103 -6.40 1.00 -0.19
CA PRO A 103 -5.09 1.58 -0.45
C PRO A 103 -4.09 0.47 -0.83
N ASP A 104 -2.90 0.84 -1.32
CA ASP A 104 -1.89 -0.15 -1.65
C ASP A 104 -1.37 -0.91 -0.41
N TRP A 105 -0.75 -2.08 -0.64
CA TRP A 105 -0.28 -2.95 0.43
C TRP A 105 0.81 -2.35 1.33
N GLY A 106 1.53 -1.32 0.86
CA GLY A 106 2.48 -0.59 1.70
C GLY A 106 1.75 0.27 2.74
N ALA A 107 0.76 1.04 2.28
CA ALA A 107 -0.11 1.83 3.16
C ALA A 107 -0.89 0.95 4.16
N ILE A 108 -1.43 -0.19 3.69
CA ILE A 108 -2.11 -1.17 4.55
C ILE A 108 -1.16 -1.64 5.67
N TYR A 109 0.07 -2.01 5.30
CA TYR A 109 1.06 -2.46 6.27
C TYR A 109 1.38 -1.38 7.29
N GLU A 110 1.68 -0.16 6.87
CA GLU A 110 2.00 0.96 7.77
C GLU A 110 0.87 1.25 8.75
N MET A 111 -0.38 1.25 8.27
CA MET A 111 -1.54 1.46 9.13
C MET A 111 -1.68 0.36 10.18
N ILE A 112 -1.52 -0.91 9.79
CA ILE A 112 -1.66 -2.04 10.72
C ILE A 112 -0.50 -2.06 11.72
N HIS A 113 0.73 -1.90 11.24
CA HIS A 113 1.95 -1.97 12.04
C HIS A 113 1.98 -0.87 13.11
N ASN A 114 1.65 0.37 12.72
CA ASN A 114 1.63 1.51 13.62
C ASN A 114 0.30 1.69 14.37
N ARG A 115 -0.69 0.84 14.09
CA ARG A 115 -2.07 0.93 14.62
C ARG A 115 -2.72 2.28 14.35
N TRP A 116 -2.51 2.82 13.16
CA TRP A 116 -3.06 4.09 12.74
C TRP A 116 -4.48 3.95 12.19
N SER A 117 -5.30 4.97 12.43
CA SER A 117 -6.53 5.16 11.66
C SER A 117 -6.19 5.66 10.26
N TYR A 118 -7.13 5.51 9.33
CA TYR A 118 -6.98 6.05 7.98
C TYR A 118 -6.77 7.58 7.99
N GLU A 119 -7.47 8.30 8.87
CA GLU A 119 -7.29 9.75 9.06
C GLU A 119 -5.87 10.09 9.52
N LEU A 120 -5.33 9.34 10.49
CA LEU A 120 -3.96 9.55 10.98
C LEU A 120 -2.94 9.26 9.88
N TYR A 121 -3.12 8.19 9.11
CA TYR A 121 -2.28 7.89 7.96
C TYR A 121 -2.27 9.03 6.93
N LEU A 122 -3.44 9.60 6.61
CA LEU A 122 -3.50 10.75 5.71
C LEU A 122 -2.76 11.96 6.30
N ASN A 123 -2.92 12.26 7.59
CA ASN A 123 -2.23 13.39 8.21
C ASN A 123 -0.70 13.22 8.19
N GLU A 124 -0.20 12.06 8.57
CA GLU A 124 1.24 11.77 8.59
C GLU A 124 1.86 11.81 7.19
N THR A 125 1.18 11.25 6.18
CA THR A 125 1.66 11.29 4.79
C THR A 125 1.64 12.72 4.23
N HIS A 126 0.62 13.52 4.53
CA HIS A 126 0.55 14.92 4.12
C HIS A 126 1.64 15.78 4.79
N ASP A 127 1.86 15.60 6.10
CA ASP A 127 2.89 16.32 6.83
C ASP A 127 4.30 15.93 6.36
N PHE A 128 4.51 14.65 6.05
CA PHE A 128 5.74 14.19 5.41
C PHE A 128 5.96 14.86 4.06
N GLU A 129 4.95 14.94 3.19
CA GLU A 129 5.06 15.66 1.92
C GLU A 129 5.38 17.14 2.10
N ARG A 130 4.71 17.79 3.06
CA ARG A 130 4.90 19.21 3.36
C ARG A 130 6.32 19.48 3.87
N SER A 131 6.83 18.63 4.76
CA SER A 131 8.21 18.72 5.27
C SER A 131 9.24 18.52 4.15
N ARG A 132 9.02 17.55 3.25
CA ARG A 132 9.86 17.31 2.07
C ARG A 132 9.90 18.50 1.12
N LYS A 133 8.74 19.07 0.79
CA LYS A 133 8.63 20.28 -0.03
C LYS A 133 9.43 21.41 0.62
N THR A 134 9.22 21.67 1.91
CA THR A 134 9.94 22.70 2.68
C THR A 134 11.46 22.48 2.68
N SER A 135 11.94 21.24 2.87
CA SER A 135 13.36 20.87 2.82
C SER A 135 13.98 21.12 1.45
N TRP A 136 13.27 20.78 0.38
CA TRP A 136 13.70 21.04 -0.99
C TRP A 136 13.81 22.54 -1.30
N TRP A 137 12.80 23.35 -0.92
CA TRP A 137 12.85 24.81 -1.11
C TRP A 137 14.00 25.46 -0.35
N LYS A 138 14.31 24.99 0.86
CA LYS A 138 15.51 25.43 1.60
C LYS A 138 16.77 25.13 0.80
N LYS A 139 16.96 23.89 0.33
CA LYS A 139 18.13 23.49 -0.48
C LYS A 139 18.27 24.30 -1.78
N VAL A 140 17.17 24.58 -2.48
CA VAL A 140 17.17 25.39 -3.71
C VAL A 140 17.49 26.85 -3.42
N SER A 141 16.90 27.42 -2.37
CA SER A 141 17.19 28.79 -1.93
C SER A 141 18.67 28.95 -1.53
N THR A 142 19.25 27.97 -0.82
CA THR A 142 20.68 28.01 -0.45
C THR A 142 21.58 27.89 -1.69
N ARG A 143 21.21 27.05 -2.68
CA ARG A 143 21.94 26.94 -3.95
C ARG A 143 21.89 28.23 -4.77
N SER A 144 20.74 28.92 -4.79
CA SER A 144 20.59 30.21 -5.48
C SER A 144 21.43 31.31 -4.80
N LEU A 145 21.43 31.35 -3.45
CA LEU A 145 22.30 32.23 -2.66
C LEU A 145 23.79 31.92 -2.89
N MET A 146 24.17 30.64 -2.97
CA MET A 146 25.55 30.25 -3.29
C MET A 146 25.95 30.62 -4.73
N TYR A 147 25.07 30.46 -5.71
CA TYR A 147 25.33 30.91 -7.09
C TYR A 147 25.48 32.43 -7.17
N GLY A 148 24.61 33.19 -6.48
CA GLY A 148 24.72 34.65 -6.38
C GLY A 148 25.98 35.13 -5.66
N ALA A 149 26.43 34.39 -4.64
CA ALA A 149 27.70 34.64 -3.95
C ALA A 149 28.92 34.30 -4.82
N LEU A 150 28.87 33.21 -5.60
CA LEU A 150 29.94 32.82 -6.53
C LEU A 150 30.09 33.83 -7.68
N VAL A 151 28.97 34.31 -8.24
CA VAL A 151 28.97 35.33 -9.31
C VAL A 151 29.49 36.68 -8.79
N LYS A 152 29.19 37.04 -7.54
CA LYS A 152 29.78 38.23 -6.89
C LYS A 152 31.26 38.06 -6.56
N ALA A 153 31.70 36.86 -6.17
CA ALA A 153 33.11 36.57 -5.86
C ALA A 153 34.00 36.49 -7.11
N LEU A 154 33.45 36.14 -8.28
CA LEU A 154 34.19 36.04 -9.54
C LEU A 154 34.28 37.34 -10.34
N GLY A 155 33.76 38.47 -9.83
CA GLY A 155 34.06 39.80 -10.37
C GLY A 155 33.74 40.01 -11.85
N ILE A 156 32.71 39.36 -12.40
CA ILE A 156 32.32 39.52 -13.80
C ILE A 156 31.48 40.80 -13.92
N PHE A 157 32.17 41.94 -14.05
CA PHE A 157 31.56 43.21 -14.45
C PHE A 157 30.97 43.09 -15.86
N SER A 158 29.69 43.44 -15.98
CA SER A 158 29.01 43.70 -17.26
C SER A 158 29.80 44.73 -18.06
N LYS A 159 30.38 44.31 -19.20
CA LYS A 159 30.91 45.24 -20.20
C LYS A 159 29.75 45.68 -21.10
N ASN A 160 29.48 46.98 -21.06
CA ASN A 160 28.55 47.68 -21.95
C ASN A 160 28.82 47.31 -23.42
N CYS A 161 27.78 46.83 -24.11
CA CYS A 161 27.78 46.70 -25.56
C CYS A 161 27.70 48.10 -26.19
N HIS A 162 28.75 48.51 -26.91
CA HIS A 162 28.65 49.60 -27.88
C HIS A 162 28.13 49.05 -29.23
N PRO A 163 27.32 49.82 -29.99
CA PRO A 163 26.83 49.40 -31.30
C PRO A 163 27.96 49.49 -32.35
N PRO A 164 27.92 48.67 -33.42
CA PRO A 164 28.97 48.65 -34.43
C PRO A 164 28.90 49.89 -35.35
N PRO A 165 30.03 50.32 -35.95
CA PRO A 165 30.04 51.44 -36.88
C PRO A 165 29.42 51.03 -38.21
N ARG A 166 28.69 51.96 -38.84
CA ARG A 166 28.28 51.87 -40.24
C ARG A 166 29.49 52.21 -41.12
N CYS A 167 29.80 51.36 -42.08
CA CYS A 167 30.74 51.66 -43.16
C CYS A 167 30.05 52.46 -44.29
N PRO A 168 30.81 53.27 -45.06
CA PRO A 168 30.28 54.17 -46.08
C PRO A 168 29.73 53.45 -47.32
#